data_AF-A0A7Y5RJZ6-F1
#
_entry.id   AF-A0A7Y5RJZ6-F1
#
_cell.length_a   1.000
_cell.length_b   1.000
_cell.length_c   1.000
_cell.angle_alpha   90.00
_cell.angle_beta   90.00
_cell.angle_gamma   90.00
#
_symmetry.space_group_name_H-M   'P 1'
#
loop_
_entity.id
_entity.type
_entity.pdbx_description
1 polymer ?
#
loop_
_entity_poly.entity_id
_entity_poly.type
_entity_poly.pdbx_seq_one_letter_code
_entity_poly.pdbx_strand_id
1 'polypeptide(L)'
;MPDRPPSRGRWADVAAPLTGALRQSGSLFALALDVFRALPRRPFQVKEFIQQAWFIASVTILPTALVSIPFGAVIALQLGTLTRQLGAQSYTGAASVLAVLREASPIVTALLIAGAGGSAICADLGSRKIREE
;
A
#
# COMPACT_ATOMS: atom_id res chain seq x y z
N MET A 1 47.89 33.29 -14.01
CA MET A 1 47.03 33.23 -12.80
C MET A 1 45.97 32.18 -13.07
N PRO A 2 45.89 31.06 -12.32
CA PRO A 2 44.82 30.10 -12.47
C PRO A 2 43.61 30.54 -11.61
N ASP A 3 42.49 30.79 -12.27
CA ASP A 3 41.19 31.00 -11.62
C ASP A 3 40.73 29.70 -10.96
N ARG A 4 40.67 29.69 -9.63
CA ARG A 4 40.01 28.62 -8.87
C ARG A 4 38.50 28.88 -8.88
N PRO A 5 37.63 27.94 -9.27
CA PRO A 5 36.19 28.13 -9.12
C PRO A 5 35.84 28.25 -7.63
N PRO A 6 34.85 29.09 -7.28
CA PRO A 6 34.49 29.35 -5.89
C PRO A 6 34.03 28.06 -5.23
N SER A 7 34.56 27.77 -4.04
CA SER A 7 34.17 26.64 -3.21
C SER A 7 32.67 26.72 -2.91
N ARG A 8 31.87 25.97 -3.67
CA ARG A 8 30.47 25.66 -3.32
C ARG A 8 30.48 25.19 -1.87
N GLY A 9 29.87 25.99 -1.00
CA GLY A 9 29.88 25.71 0.43
C GLY A 9 29.24 24.34 0.69
N ARG A 10 29.87 23.56 1.58
CA ARG A 10 29.43 22.24 2.06
C ARG A 10 27.95 22.17 2.50
N TRP A 11 27.33 23.33 2.74
CA TRP A 11 25.92 23.51 3.06
C TRP A 11 24.97 23.39 1.85
N ALA A 12 25.43 23.73 0.64
CA ALA A 12 24.64 23.59 -0.60
C ALA A 12 24.46 22.13 -1.02
N ASP A 13 25.48 21.31 -0.78
CA ASP A 13 25.45 19.87 -1.10
C ASP A 13 24.48 19.09 -0.18
N VAL A 14 24.26 19.58 1.05
CA VAL A 14 23.31 19.00 2.01
C VAL A 14 21.88 19.56 1.81
N ALA A 15 21.75 20.81 1.37
CA ALA A 15 20.44 21.42 1.07
C ALA A 15 19.83 20.93 -0.25
N ALA A 16 20.65 20.51 -1.22
CA ALA A 16 20.19 19.96 -2.51
C ALA A 16 19.30 18.70 -2.40
N PRO A 17 19.65 17.65 -1.63
CA PRO A 17 18.79 16.47 -1.50
C PRO A 17 17.49 16.76 -0.76
N LEU A 18 17.52 17.64 0.25
CA LEU A 18 16.33 18.05 1.01
C LEU A 18 15.33 18.80 0.13
N THR A 19 15.82 19.76 -0.68
CA THR A 19 14.96 20.51 -1.62
C THR A 19 14.43 19.61 -2.73
N GLY A 20 15.20 18.62 -3.19
CA GLY A 20 14.76 17.59 -4.13
C GLY A 20 13.62 16.73 -3.58
N ALA A 21 13.78 16.20 -2.36
CA ALA A 21 12.75 15.38 -1.70
C ALA A 21 11.45 16.16 -1.49
N LEU A 22 11.53 17.41 -1.00
CA LEU A 22 10.38 18.29 -0.82
C LEU A 22 9.64 18.55 -2.13
N ARG A 23 10.38 18.79 -3.22
CA ARG A 23 9.78 19.01 -4.54
C ARG A 23 9.06 17.76 -5.06
N GLN A 24 9.65 16.57 -4.87
CA GLN A 24 9.04 15.31 -5.29
C GLN A 24 7.77 15.00 -4.49
N SER A 25 7.80 15.15 -3.17
CA SER A 25 6.60 15.01 -2.32
C SER A 25 5.52 16.02 -2.71
N GLY A 26 5.89 17.28 -2.98
CA GLY A 26 4.96 18.30 -3.46
C GLY A 26 4.31 17.93 -4.80
N SER A 27 5.07 17.36 -5.74
CA SER A 27 4.53 16.91 -7.03
C SER A 27 3.55 15.74 -6.91
N LEU A 28 3.85 14.77 -6.02
CA LEU A 28 2.95 13.64 -5.74
C LEU A 28 1.65 14.12 -5.08
N PHE A 29 1.75 15.07 -4.15
CA PHE A 29 0.58 15.67 -3.50
C PHE A 29 -0.28 16.46 -4.49
N ALA A 30 0.34 17.24 -5.38
CA ALA A 30 -0.37 17.98 -6.42
C ALA A 30 -1.11 17.02 -7.37
N LEU A 31 -0.43 15.96 -7.85
CA LEU A 31 -1.05 14.92 -8.68
C LEU A 31 -2.24 14.27 -7.98
N ALA A 32 -2.10 13.88 -6.71
CA ALA A 32 -3.19 13.31 -5.95
C ALA A 32 -4.39 14.26 -5.86
N LEU A 33 -4.13 15.55 -5.58
CA LEU A 33 -5.16 16.56 -5.48
C LEU A 33 -5.87 16.82 -6.81
N ASP A 34 -5.16 16.78 -7.93
CA ASP A 34 -5.73 16.90 -9.26
C ASP A 34 -6.63 15.71 -9.60
N VAL A 35 -6.23 14.49 -9.23
CA VAL A 35 -7.07 13.28 -9.34
C VAL A 35 -8.33 13.43 -8.47
N PHE A 36 -8.20 13.90 -7.22
CA PHE A 36 -9.34 14.12 -6.34
C PHE A 36 -10.33 15.15 -6.88
N ARG A 37 -9.84 16.22 -7.54
CA ARG A 37 -10.68 17.22 -8.20
C ARG A 37 -11.33 16.70 -9.48
N ALA A 38 -10.70 15.75 -10.17
CA ALA A 38 -11.23 15.14 -11.38
C ALA A 38 -12.29 14.07 -11.09
N LEU A 39 -12.26 13.43 -9.91
CA LEU A 39 -13.23 12.40 -9.50
C LEU A 39 -14.71 12.78 -9.76
N PRO A 40 -15.25 13.93 -9.31
CA PRO A 40 -16.67 14.25 -9.49
C PRO A 40 -17.09 14.58 -10.94
N ARG A 41 -16.17 14.58 -11.92
CA ARG A 41 -16.50 14.89 -13.31
C ARG A 41 -17.22 13.70 -13.96
N ARG A 42 -18.43 13.94 -14.46
CA ARG A 42 -19.17 12.97 -15.29
C ARG A 42 -18.66 13.02 -16.74
N PRO A 43 -18.71 11.91 -17.51
CA PRO A 43 -19.22 10.58 -17.15
C PRO A 43 -18.20 9.70 -16.41
N PHE A 44 -18.64 9.01 -15.36
CA PHE A 44 -17.82 8.01 -14.66
C PHE A 44 -17.63 6.76 -15.54
N GLN A 45 -16.38 6.36 -15.76
CA GLN A 45 -16.02 5.18 -16.54
C GLN A 45 -16.11 3.90 -15.70
N VAL A 46 -17.33 3.50 -15.34
CA VAL A 46 -17.58 2.35 -14.44
C VAL A 46 -16.94 1.05 -14.95
N LYS A 47 -16.93 0.85 -16.27
CA LYS A 47 -16.27 -0.31 -16.89
C LYS A 47 -14.78 -0.38 -16.57
N GLU A 48 -14.08 0.75 -16.70
CA GLU A 48 -12.65 0.83 -16.38
C GLU A 48 -12.41 0.64 -14.87
N PHE A 49 -13.26 1.23 -14.03
CA PHE A 49 -13.17 1.03 -12.58
C PHE A 49 -13.25 -0.45 -12.19
N ILE A 50 -14.19 -1.20 -12.76
CA ILE A 50 -14.32 -2.65 -12.51
C ILE A 50 -13.09 -3.40 -13.02
N GLN A 51 -12.58 -3.05 -14.20
CA GLN A 51 -11.40 -3.69 -14.77
C GLN A 51 -10.15 -3.46 -13.90
N GLN A 52 -9.95 -2.23 -13.40
CA GLN A 52 -8.86 -1.89 -12.49
C GLN A 52 -9.00 -2.58 -11.13
N ALA A 53 -10.22 -2.64 -10.58
CA ALA A 53 -10.48 -3.38 -9.35
C ALA A 53 -10.18 -4.88 -9.51
N TRP A 54 -10.57 -5.47 -10.65
CA TRP A 54 -10.28 -6.86 -10.97
C TRP A 54 -8.79 -7.13 -11.13
N PHE A 55 -8.06 -6.23 -11.79
CA PHE A 55 -6.60 -6.31 -11.91
C PHE A 55 -5.93 -6.37 -10.53
N ILE A 56 -6.27 -5.42 -9.63
CA ILE A 56 -5.74 -5.39 -8.27
C ILE A 56 -6.11 -6.66 -7.50
N ALA A 57 -7.36 -7.13 -7.61
CA ALA A 57 -7.80 -8.37 -6.97
C ALA A 57 -6.99 -9.59 -7.47
N SER A 58 -6.77 -9.70 -8.78
CA SER A 58 -6.04 -10.81 -9.39
C SER A 58 -4.59 -10.88 -8.96
N VAL A 59 -3.91 -9.74 -8.81
CA VAL A 59 -2.49 -9.72 -8.38
C VAL A 59 -2.32 -9.93 -6.87
N THR A 60 -3.37 -9.64 -6.08
CA THR A 60 -3.29 -9.73 -4.61
C THR A 60 -3.83 -11.05 -4.05
N ILE A 61 -4.70 -11.78 -4.76
CA ILE A 61 -5.40 -12.95 -4.20
C ILE A 61 -4.47 -14.07 -3.70
N LEU A 62 -3.44 -14.42 -4.48
CA LEU A 62 -2.49 -15.47 -4.12
C LEU A 62 -1.66 -15.08 -2.88
N PRO A 63 -0.99 -13.92 -2.83
CA PRO A 63 -0.28 -13.52 -1.63
C PRO A 63 -1.21 -13.31 -0.42
N THR A 64 -2.47 -12.86 -0.60
CA THR A 64 -3.46 -12.84 0.50
C THR A 64 -3.70 -14.22 1.07
N ALA A 65 -3.94 -15.22 0.22
CA ALA A 65 -4.20 -16.58 0.65
C ALA A 65 -3.00 -17.17 1.40
N LEU A 66 -1.79 -16.95 0.88
CA LEU A 66 -0.55 -17.42 1.52
C LEU A 66 -0.33 -16.79 2.90
N VAL A 67 -0.62 -15.50 3.07
CA VAL A 67 -0.48 -14.80 4.35
C VAL A 67 -1.60 -15.18 5.34
N SER A 68 -2.80 -15.51 4.86
CA SER A 68 -3.94 -15.85 5.71
C SER A 68 -3.72 -17.14 6.52
N ILE A 69 -2.95 -18.09 5.99
CA ILE A 69 -2.66 -19.37 6.64
C ILE A 69 -1.91 -19.18 7.98
N PRO A 70 -0.72 -18.56 8.01
CA PRO A 70 0.01 -18.36 9.26
C PRO A 70 -0.73 -17.44 10.23
N PHE A 71 -1.42 -16.40 9.75
CA PHE A 71 -2.23 -15.53 10.61
C PHE A 71 -3.37 -16.29 11.30
N GLY A 72 -4.10 -17.12 10.55
CA GLY A 72 -5.16 -17.96 11.11
C GLY A 72 -4.62 -18.95 12.15
N ALA A 73 -3.48 -19.58 11.88
CA ALA A 73 -2.84 -20.49 12.82
C ALA A 73 -2.41 -19.79 14.13
N VAL A 74 -1.78 -18.61 14.03
CA VAL A 74 -1.35 -17.83 15.20
C VAL A 74 -2.55 -17.41 16.06
N ILE A 75 -3.62 -16.92 15.42
CA ILE A 75 -4.85 -16.51 16.13
C ILE A 75 -5.52 -17.71 16.81
N ALA A 76 -5.64 -18.84 16.11
CA ALA A 76 -6.22 -20.06 16.68
C ALA A 76 -5.42 -20.55 17.91
N LEU A 77 -4.09 -20.49 17.85
CA LEU A 77 -3.24 -20.87 18.97
C LEU A 77 -3.38 -19.92 20.16
N GLN A 78 -3.32 -18.59 19.94
CA GLN A 78 -3.41 -17.60 21.00
C GLN A 78 -4.80 -17.55 21.67
N LEU A 79 -5.87 -17.58 20.88
CA LEU A 79 -7.22 -17.59 21.42
C LEU A 79 -7.59 -18.95 22.01
N GLY A 80 -7.07 -20.04 21.45
CA GLY A 80 -7.25 -21.38 22.01
C GLY A 80 -6.69 -21.51 23.42
N THR A 81 -5.48 -20.99 23.67
CA THR A 81 -4.90 -20.99 25.02
C THR A 81 -5.66 -20.06 25.97
N LEU A 82 -6.03 -18.85 25.52
CA LEU A 82 -6.75 -17.87 26.32
C LEU A 82 -8.14 -18.37 26.74
N THR A 83 -8.93 -18.87 25.78
CA THR A 83 -10.29 -19.38 26.07
C THR A 83 -10.28 -20.63 26.92
N ARG A 84 -9.26 -21.48 26.81
CA ARG A 84 -9.07 -22.63 27.70
C ARG A 84 -8.78 -22.18 29.14
N GLN A 85 -7.95 -21.15 29.34
CA GLN A 85 -7.67 -20.61 30.68
C GLN A 85 -8.91 -19.98 31.34
N LEU A 86 -9.79 -19.38 30.53
CA LEU A 86 -11.02 -18.73 30.99
C LEU A 86 -12.22 -19.67 31.07
N GLY A 87 -12.08 -20.96 30.72
CA GLY A 87 -13.19 -21.91 30.65
C GLY A 87 -14.23 -21.63 29.55
N ALA A 88 -13.91 -20.76 28.59
CA ALA A 88 -14.82 -20.22 27.57
C ALA A 88 -14.60 -20.83 26.18
N GLN A 89 -14.24 -22.12 26.09
CA GLN A 89 -13.88 -22.78 24.82
C GLN A 89 -15.01 -22.79 23.77
N SER A 90 -16.28 -22.75 24.21
CA SER A 90 -17.42 -22.64 23.30
C SER A 90 -17.44 -21.33 22.50
N TYR A 91 -16.72 -20.29 22.96
CA TYR A 91 -16.62 -18.98 22.29
C TYR A 91 -15.37 -18.80 21.43
N THR A 92 -14.46 -19.78 21.40
CA THR A 92 -13.17 -19.66 20.69
C THR A 92 -13.35 -19.35 19.21
N GLY A 93 -14.32 -19.96 18.54
CA GLY A 93 -14.59 -19.71 17.12
C GLY A 93 -15.06 -18.28 16.85
N ALA A 94 -16.03 -17.78 17.62
CA ALA A 94 -16.54 -16.42 17.50
C ALA A 94 -15.47 -15.37 17.83
N ALA A 95 -14.66 -15.61 18.87
CA ALA A 95 -13.54 -14.76 19.23
C ALA A 95 -12.48 -14.72 18.12
N SER A 96 -12.21 -15.87 17.47
CA SER A 96 -11.23 -15.96 16.38
C SER A 96 -11.65 -15.18 15.15
N VAL A 97 -12.92 -15.28 14.75
CA VAL A 97 -13.45 -14.48 13.63
C VAL A 97 -13.38 -12.98 13.94
N LEU A 98 -13.74 -12.59 15.17
CA LEU A 98 -13.70 -11.18 15.56
C LEU A 98 -12.27 -10.62 15.56
N ALA A 99 -11.29 -11.38 16.07
CA ALA A 99 -9.88 -10.99 16.06
C ALA A 99 -9.35 -10.86 14.63
N VAL A 100 -9.69 -11.81 13.74
CA VAL A 100 -9.32 -11.74 12.32
C VAL A 100 -9.87 -10.48 11.68
N LEU A 101 -11.17 -10.21 11.82
CA LEU A 101 -11.82 -9.07 11.17
C LEU A 101 -11.31 -7.71 11.67
N ARG A 102 -11.01 -7.60 12.96
CA ARG A 102 -10.59 -6.33 13.57
C ARG A 102 -9.11 -6.01 13.39
N GLU A 103 -8.26 -7.03 13.35
CA GLU A 103 -6.81 -6.83 13.37
C GLU A 103 -6.14 -7.40 12.13
N ALA A 104 -6.29 -8.71 11.89
CA ALA A 104 -5.57 -9.37 10.80
C ALA A 104 -6.01 -8.86 9.42
N SER A 105 -7.31 -8.72 9.18
CA SER A 105 -7.85 -8.26 7.90
C SER A 105 -7.31 -6.88 7.47
N PRO A 106 -7.43 -5.80 8.27
CA PRO A 106 -6.91 -4.50 7.86
C PRO A 106 -5.37 -4.48 7.69
N ILE A 107 -4.64 -5.23 8.51
CA ILE A 107 -3.18 -5.37 8.39
C ILE A 107 -2.82 -6.03 7.05
N VAL A 108 -3.43 -7.17 6.74
CA VAL A 108 -3.17 -7.91 5.49
C VAL A 108 -3.55 -7.05 4.29
N THR A 109 -4.70 -6.37 4.31
CA THR A 109 -5.10 -5.46 3.23
C THR A 109 -4.09 -4.32 3.05
N ALA A 110 -3.69 -3.64 4.12
CA ALA A 110 -2.73 -2.53 4.03
C ALA A 110 -1.38 -2.99 3.46
N LEU A 111 -0.86 -4.12 3.93
CA LEU A 111 0.41 -4.68 3.46
C LEU A 111 0.36 -5.06 1.97
N LEU A 112 -0.72 -5.71 1.54
CA LEU A 112 -0.83 -6.16 0.15
C LEU A 112 -1.09 -5.03 -0.83
N ILE A 113 -1.88 -4.02 -0.43
CA ILE A 113 -2.08 -2.83 -1.24
C ILE A 113 -0.78 -2.04 -1.37
N ALA A 114 -0.04 -1.84 -0.27
CA ALA A 114 1.24 -1.13 -0.30
C ALA A 114 2.34 -1.90 -1.06
N GLY A 115 2.36 -3.23 -0.96
CA GLY A 115 3.35 -4.08 -1.60
C GLY A 115 2.95 -4.50 -3.02
N ALA A 116 2.11 -5.53 -3.11
CA ALA A 116 1.77 -6.19 -4.38
C ALA A 116 0.91 -5.30 -5.29
N GLY A 117 -0.14 -4.66 -4.73
CA GLY A 117 -1.03 -3.77 -5.48
C GLY A 117 -0.28 -2.55 -6.03
N GLY A 118 0.47 -1.84 -5.18
CA GLY A 118 1.27 -0.68 -5.58
C GLY A 118 2.33 -1.02 -6.63
N SER A 119 3.04 -2.15 -6.46
CA SER A 119 4.04 -2.60 -7.44
C SER A 119 3.40 -2.93 -8.79
N ALA A 120 2.24 -3.58 -8.80
CA ALA A 120 1.52 -3.89 -10.02
C ALA A 120 1.04 -2.63 -10.75
N ILE A 121 0.53 -1.63 -10.02
CA ILE A 121 0.13 -0.33 -10.58
C ILE A 121 1.34 0.39 -11.20
N CYS A 122 2.47 0.43 -10.48
CA CYS A 122 3.71 1.03 -10.99
C CYS A 122 4.23 0.33 -12.25
N ALA A 123 4.17 -1.01 -12.29
CA ALA A 123 4.60 -1.79 -13.44
C ALA A 123 3.68 -1.54 -14.66
N ASP A 124 2.37 -1.50 -14.46
CA ASP A 124 1.40 -1.22 -15.53
C ASP A 124 1.64 0.18 -16.13
N LEU A 125 1.69 1.22 -15.29
CA LEU A 125 1.97 2.59 -15.73
C LEU A 125 3.34 2.72 -16.40
N GLY A 126 4.37 2.05 -15.86
CA GLY A 126 5.70 2.02 -16.44
C GLY A 126 5.72 1.39 -17.83
N SER A 127 4.97 0.30 -18.02
CA SER A 127 4.85 -0.37 -19.32
C SER A 127 4.17 0.49 -20.38
N ARG A 128 3.12 1.25 -19.99
CA ARG A 128 2.43 2.20 -20.88
C ARG A 128 3.35 3.34 -21.30
N LYS A 129 4.14 3.86 -20.36
CA LYS A 129 5.14 4.89 -20.65
C LYS A 129 6.20 4.41 -21.66
N ILE A 130 6.68 3.17 -21.55
CA ILE A 130 7.65 2.60 -22.51
C ILE A 130 7.03 2.44 -23.92
N ARG A 131 5.73 2.20 -23.99
CA ARG A 131 4.96 2.06 -25.23
C ARG A 131 4.53 3.40 -25.84
N GLU A 132 4.84 4.53 -25.20
CA GLU A 132 4.45 5.90 -25.59
C GLU A 132 2.91 6.05 -25.76
N GLU A 133 2.15 5.46 -24.83
CA GLU A 133 0.72 5.76 -24.60
C GLU A 133 0.55 6.92 -23.61
#